data_AF-A0A2N5XUR7-F1
#
_entry.id   AF-A0A2N5XUR7-F1
#
_cell.length_a   1.000
_cell.length_b   1.000
_cell.length_c   1.000
_cell.angle_alpha   90.00
_cell.angle_beta   90.00
_cell.angle_gamma   90.00
#
_symmetry.space_group_name_H-M   'P 1'
#
loop_
_entity.id
_entity.type
_entity.pdbx_description
1 polymer ?
#
loop_
_entity_poly.entity_id
_entity_poly.type
_entity_poly.pdbx_seq_one_letter_code
_entity_poly.pdbx_strand_id
1 'polypeptide(L)'
;MIKSLTIFVFLLVCLVVSPSLLGGHPAFADGVSRQAQLMPGKKTLFRRIVVKPGAKLMSKPGTTARVLEHNVPTFSVYYVYGEKNGFTEVGANSSGEAAGWIKTDRVVDWKQSIVVAFNNRASAGRVRHLFYKDVDQLAEDLETYEDPAAFASSEHAVAVEPENAINDTNNFYLLPILDHESTYFPDDNEGNLIQVASVTSREAKTEEQEFKVGVVFVIDTTKSMVPFIRQTKEVIEQIGVELQNSELSGKVSFGLVGFRQSKKTNPGIGYHVKNLLPLGEEADVDHFVTAIDKMEVAKVATKGFREDSIGGIAFARSDNNWEPYSAKYIILVTDAGPKSPEDGDNFAHQLDIPELAGDLNDGGIKLLVMHLKTPQGKKDHQGAEARYRQVSRFVGSVNDLYTSVKGGDIGTFGSKVSTLSNLIVTTSRKIYNDSEIQQPDEADTSTEANLQRAARAFQLEFRGNQQGEQAPDFYKAWTIDHAFGAYSRQALDIRIMLTRNQLSTMAGNLREIVDQANRPGGIIDANAFFEDIQELAVRTSNDPTQVRDDQKLGDAIAEYLDDLPYKSQTTAMTMTDWVTLSAPEQRDLMNALESKLLYYERVHNNPERWFPLHEDAVEGEHVTTVSLDRMP
;
A
#
# COMPACT_ATOMS: atom_id res chain seq x y z
N MET A 1 -54.11 -52.15 12.50
CA MET A 1 -53.25 -53.35 12.51
C MET A 1 -52.49 -53.33 13.84
N ILE A 2 -52.96 -53.99 14.91
CA ILE A 2 -52.76 -55.42 15.24
C ILE A 2 -51.24 -55.72 15.20
N LYS A 3 -50.50 -56.01 16.28
CA LYS A 3 -50.80 -56.85 17.46
C LYS A 3 -49.67 -56.75 18.52
N SER A 4 -50.08 -56.97 19.77
CA SER A 4 -49.47 -57.80 20.85
C SER A 4 -48.09 -57.50 21.45
N LEU A 5 -47.97 -57.34 22.78
CA LEU A 5 -48.00 -58.37 23.88
C LEU A 5 -46.62 -59.08 23.95
N THR A 6 -45.87 -59.27 25.04
CA THR A 6 -46.08 -59.45 26.50
C THR A 6 -44.65 -59.57 27.10
N ILE A 7 -44.28 -59.33 28.37
CA ILE A 7 -44.46 -60.11 29.63
C ILE A 7 -43.31 -59.59 30.57
N PHE A 8 -43.58 -59.14 31.81
CA PHE A 8 -43.42 -59.89 33.09
C PHE A 8 -41.93 -60.17 33.48
N VAL A 9 -41.41 -60.05 34.71
CA VAL A 9 -41.99 -59.78 36.03
C VAL A 9 -40.91 -59.81 37.16
N PHE A 10 -41.25 -59.28 38.35
CA PHE A 10 -40.68 -59.51 39.72
C PHE A 10 -39.27 -58.95 40.01
N LEU A 11 -38.88 -58.56 41.23
CA LEU A 11 -39.30 -59.02 42.56
C LEU A 11 -39.02 -57.95 43.64
N LEU A 12 -39.93 -57.89 44.61
CA LEU A 12 -39.92 -57.17 45.88
C LEU A 12 -38.87 -57.74 46.85
N VAL A 13 -38.28 -56.93 47.73
CA VAL A 13 -38.25 -57.10 49.21
C VAL A 13 -37.21 -56.17 49.87
N CYS A 14 -37.71 -55.47 50.89
CA CYS A 14 -37.08 -54.52 51.79
C CYS A 14 -35.83 -55.04 52.52
N LEU A 15 -34.94 -54.15 53.01
CA LEU A 15 -34.82 -53.76 54.43
C LEU A 15 -33.58 -52.85 54.70
N VAL A 16 -33.74 -51.87 55.61
CA VAL A 16 -32.72 -51.27 56.54
C VAL A 16 -31.91 -50.01 56.13
N VAL A 17 -32.36 -48.87 56.69
CA VAL A 17 -31.64 -47.88 57.54
C VAL A 17 -30.59 -46.91 56.95
N SER A 18 -30.88 -45.63 57.21
CA SER A 18 -30.01 -44.47 57.50
C SER A 18 -29.57 -43.50 56.38
N PRO A 19 -29.42 -42.19 56.72
CA PRO A 19 -29.52 -41.07 55.79
C PRO A 19 -28.14 -40.56 55.36
N SER A 20 -27.95 -40.26 54.07
CA SER A 20 -26.94 -39.32 53.57
C SER A 20 -27.11 -39.07 52.07
N LEU A 21 -26.97 -37.78 51.69
CA LEU A 21 -26.53 -37.24 50.40
C LEU A 21 -27.48 -37.39 49.19
N LEU A 22 -27.95 -36.24 48.70
CA LEU A 22 -28.24 -35.84 47.30
C LEU A 22 -29.26 -34.69 47.38
N GLY A 23 -29.06 -33.50 46.86
CA GLY A 23 -27.96 -32.88 46.15
C GLY A 23 -28.43 -31.43 45.96
N GLY A 24 -27.78 -30.48 46.63
CA GLY A 24 -28.02 -29.08 46.37
C GLY A 24 -27.61 -28.79 44.93
N HIS A 25 -28.55 -28.34 44.11
CA HIS A 25 -28.21 -27.72 42.84
C HIS A 25 -27.20 -26.60 43.12
N PRO A 26 -26.02 -26.57 42.48
CA PRO A 26 -25.23 -25.37 42.51
C PRO A 26 -26.07 -24.30 41.83
N ALA A 27 -26.34 -23.22 42.57
CA ALA A 27 -26.76 -21.97 41.99
C ALA A 27 -25.76 -21.64 40.88
N PHE A 28 -26.25 -21.53 39.64
CA PHE A 28 -25.52 -20.82 38.61
C PHE A 28 -25.26 -19.42 39.17
N ALA A 29 -24.01 -19.14 39.49
CA ALA A 29 -23.58 -17.78 39.71
C ALA A 29 -23.86 -17.03 38.40
N ASP A 30 -24.62 -15.94 38.48
CA ASP A 30 -24.68 -14.94 37.43
C ASP A 30 -23.24 -14.45 37.18
N GLY A 31 -22.59 -15.06 36.18
CA GLY A 31 -21.30 -14.62 35.70
C GLY A 31 -21.48 -13.25 35.07
N VAL A 32 -21.13 -12.20 35.79
CA VAL A 32 -20.94 -10.87 35.19
C VAL A 32 -19.95 -11.07 34.05
N SER A 33 -20.42 -10.96 32.80
CA SER A 33 -19.55 -10.99 31.62
C SER A 33 -18.46 -9.96 31.83
N ARG A 34 -17.21 -10.42 31.95
CA ARG A 34 -16.08 -9.53 32.17
C ARG A 34 -15.87 -8.73 30.89
N GLN A 35 -15.51 -7.47 31.04
CA GLN A 35 -15.17 -6.61 29.91
C GLN A 35 -13.67 -6.36 29.85
N ALA A 36 -13.18 -6.15 28.63
CA ALA A 36 -11.84 -5.64 28.39
C ALA A 36 -11.65 -4.26 29.03
N GLN A 37 -10.41 -3.94 29.34
CA GLN A 37 -10.04 -2.63 29.86
C GLN A 37 -10.17 -1.58 28.76
N LEU A 38 -10.58 -0.38 29.17
CA LEU A 38 -10.53 0.78 28.30
C LEU A 38 -9.07 1.20 28.05
N MET A 39 -8.84 1.79 26.89
CA MET A 39 -7.58 2.46 26.59
C MET A 39 -7.32 3.57 27.63
N PRO A 40 -6.07 3.75 28.07
CA PRO A 40 -5.71 4.84 28.98
C PRO A 40 -6.22 6.19 28.45
N GLY A 41 -6.95 6.94 29.28
CA GLY A 41 -7.50 8.25 28.91
C GLY A 41 -8.80 8.22 28.08
N LYS A 42 -9.27 7.04 27.65
CA LYS A 42 -10.47 6.89 26.82
C LYS A 42 -11.66 6.35 27.62
N LYS A 43 -12.87 6.64 27.16
CA LYS A 43 -14.13 6.19 27.79
C LYS A 43 -14.85 5.13 26.97
N THR A 44 -14.60 5.12 25.67
CA THR A 44 -15.36 4.31 24.70
C THR A 44 -14.55 3.19 24.05
N LEU A 45 -13.23 3.37 23.92
CA LEU A 45 -12.35 2.46 23.19
C LEU A 45 -11.70 1.42 24.12
N PHE A 46 -11.85 0.14 23.78
CA PHE A 46 -11.16 -0.95 24.47
C PHE A 46 -9.68 -1.04 24.07
N ARG A 47 -8.83 -1.42 25.02
CA ARG A 47 -7.40 -1.63 24.82
C ARG A 47 -7.14 -2.95 24.11
N ARG A 48 -6.39 -2.87 23.02
CA ARG A 48 -5.94 -4.02 22.23
C ARG A 48 -4.42 -4.13 22.23
N ILE A 49 -3.93 -5.32 21.97
CA ILE A 49 -2.51 -5.60 21.76
C ILE A 49 -2.31 -6.41 20.50
N VAL A 50 -1.11 -6.32 19.93
CA VAL A 50 -0.61 -7.22 18.89
C VAL A 50 0.49 -8.11 19.47
N VAL A 51 0.47 -9.39 19.12
CA VAL A 51 1.41 -10.40 19.63
C VAL A 51 2.74 -10.36 18.88
N LYS A 52 3.85 -10.38 19.63
CA LYS A 52 5.23 -10.51 19.12
C LYS A 52 5.66 -11.99 19.02
N PRO A 53 6.66 -12.30 18.17
CA PRO A 53 7.12 -13.67 17.99
C PRO A 53 7.56 -14.38 19.28
N GLY A 54 7.15 -15.65 19.38
CA GLY A 54 7.47 -16.55 20.49
C GLY A 54 6.74 -16.22 21.79
N ALA A 55 5.59 -15.55 21.69
CA ALA A 55 4.64 -15.43 22.77
C ALA A 55 4.07 -16.80 23.17
N LYS A 56 3.76 -16.93 24.46
CA LYS A 56 3.11 -18.11 25.04
C LYS A 56 1.86 -17.65 25.77
N LEU A 57 0.78 -18.40 25.60
CA LEU A 57 -0.44 -18.18 26.38
C LEU A 57 -0.35 -19.00 27.66
N MET A 58 -0.46 -18.35 28.80
CA MET A 58 -0.30 -18.94 30.13
C MET A 58 -1.63 -18.97 30.86
N SER A 59 -1.87 -20.00 31.68
CA SER A 59 -3.14 -20.13 32.42
C SER A 59 -3.30 -19.14 33.57
N LYS A 60 -2.21 -18.51 34.02
CA LYS A 60 -2.14 -17.54 35.12
C LYS A 60 -0.85 -16.72 34.97
N PRO A 61 -0.73 -15.54 35.60
CA PRO A 61 0.51 -14.75 35.50
C PRO A 61 1.65 -15.46 36.23
N GLY A 62 2.80 -15.60 35.55
CA GLY A 62 4.02 -16.19 36.10
C GLY A 62 4.72 -17.17 35.16
N THR A 63 6.05 -17.25 35.26
CA THR A 63 6.89 -18.09 34.38
C THR A 63 6.74 -19.59 34.63
N THR A 64 6.18 -19.99 35.78
CA THR A 64 5.91 -21.39 36.15
C THR A 64 4.46 -21.80 35.92
N ALA A 65 3.62 -20.91 35.36
CA ALA A 65 2.25 -21.22 35.03
C ALA A 65 2.16 -22.30 33.94
N ARG A 66 1.02 -23.01 33.87
CA ARG A 66 0.77 -23.95 32.79
C ARG A 66 0.68 -23.17 31.49
N VAL A 67 1.47 -23.56 30.50
CA VAL A 67 1.36 -23.06 29.13
C VAL A 67 0.09 -23.66 28.53
N LEU A 68 -0.87 -22.81 28.17
CA LEU A 68 -2.07 -23.18 27.42
C LEU A 68 -1.74 -23.33 25.93
N GLU A 69 -0.89 -22.45 25.42
CA GLU A 69 -0.45 -22.45 24.02
C GLU A 69 1.03 -22.05 23.93
N HIS A 70 1.82 -22.89 23.27
CA HIS A 70 3.28 -22.75 23.21
C HIS A 70 3.75 -21.75 22.15
N ASN A 71 2.93 -21.48 21.15
CA ASN A 71 3.24 -20.60 20.04
C ASN A 71 1.98 -19.83 19.67
N VAL A 72 1.70 -18.77 20.43
CA VAL A 72 0.62 -17.85 20.04
C VAL A 72 1.04 -17.21 18.73
N PRO A 73 0.20 -17.24 17.68
CA PRO A 73 0.60 -16.73 16.39
C PRO A 73 1.01 -15.25 16.47
N THR A 74 2.15 -14.92 15.87
CA THR A 74 2.62 -13.54 15.72
C THR A 74 1.54 -12.70 15.03
N PHE A 75 1.45 -11.41 15.35
CA PHE A 75 0.44 -10.49 14.81
C PHE A 75 -1.01 -10.73 15.25
N SER A 76 -1.30 -11.77 16.02
CA SER A 76 -2.63 -11.94 16.62
C SER A 76 -3.01 -10.71 17.43
N VAL A 77 -4.23 -10.20 17.21
CA VAL A 77 -4.78 -9.08 17.97
C VAL A 77 -5.65 -9.61 19.10
N TYR A 78 -5.43 -9.11 20.32
CA TYR A 78 -6.25 -9.46 21.47
C TYR A 78 -6.71 -8.24 22.25
N TYR A 79 -7.85 -8.37 22.93
CA TYR A 79 -8.33 -7.43 23.93
C TYR A 79 -7.66 -7.66 25.28
N VAL A 80 -7.33 -6.57 25.99
CA VAL A 80 -6.67 -6.64 27.31
C VAL A 80 -7.71 -6.64 28.42
N TYR A 81 -7.67 -7.62 29.30
CA TYR A 81 -8.58 -7.75 30.45
C TYR A 81 -7.93 -7.33 31.78
N GLY A 82 -6.61 -7.21 31.81
CA GLY A 82 -5.86 -6.84 32.99
C GLY A 82 -4.36 -7.06 32.82
N GLU A 83 -3.59 -6.55 33.78
CA GLU A 83 -2.15 -6.77 33.85
C GLU A 83 -1.76 -7.17 35.27
N LYS A 84 -0.80 -8.09 35.38
CA LYS A 84 -0.32 -8.61 36.67
C LYS A 84 1.05 -9.24 36.52
N ASN A 85 2.00 -8.81 37.35
CA ASN A 85 3.34 -9.38 37.48
C ASN A 85 4.12 -9.46 36.13
N GLY A 86 3.98 -8.46 35.25
CA GLY A 86 4.63 -8.46 33.94
C GLY A 86 3.98 -9.39 32.91
N PHE A 87 2.72 -9.76 33.13
CA PHE A 87 1.87 -10.45 32.18
C PHE A 87 0.61 -9.65 31.91
N THR A 88 0.13 -9.73 30.68
CA THR A 88 -1.08 -9.11 30.17
C THR A 88 -2.12 -10.21 29.94
N GLU A 89 -3.28 -10.07 30.56
CA GLU A 89 -4.42 -10.96 30.38
C GLU A 89 -5.16 -10.59 29.10
N VAL A 90 -5.37 -11.57 28.23
CA VAL A 90 -5.84 -11.37 26.86
C VAL A 90 -7.10 -12.19 26.58
N GLY A 91 -7.98 -11.67 25.73
CA GLY A 91 -9.15 -12.39 25.20
C GLY A 91 -9.44 -11.99 23.76
N ALA A 92 -10.06 -12.90 22.99
CA ALA A 92 -10.34 -12.67 21.57
C ALA A 92 -11.41 -11.59 21.33
N ASN A 93 -12.30 -11.37 22.31
CA ASN A 93 -13.40 -10.41 22.24
C ASN A 93 -13.28 -9.37 23.36
N SER A 94 -13.95 -8.22 23.17
CA SER A 94 -14.04 -7.14 24.16
C SER A 94 -14.91 -7.47 25.37
N SER A 95 -15.73 -8.51 25.30
CA SER A 95 -16.51 -9.06 26.41
C SER A 95 -16.46 -10.58 26.45
N GLY A 96 -16.67 -11.14 27.65
CA GLY A 96 -16.68 -12.58 27.89
C GLY A 96 -15.49 -13.05 28.73
N GLU A 97 -15.06 -14.29 28.50
CA GLU A 97 -13.94 -14.88 29.23
C GLU A 97 -12.60 -14.53 28.59
N ALA A 98 -11.61 -14.23 29.42
CA ALA A 98 -10.23 -14.07 28.98
C ALA A 98 -9.65 -15.44 28.57
N ALA A 99 -8.88 -15.46 27.48
CA ALA A 99 -8.22 -16.65 26.95
C ALA A 99 -7.01 -17.08 27.81
N GLY A 100 -6.29 -16.13 28.40
CA GLY A 100 -5.12 -16.41 29.23
C GLY A 100 -4.21 -15.21 29.42
N TRP A 101 -2.94 -15.47 29.75
CA TRP A 101 -1.94 -14.45 30.08
C TRP A 101 -0.73 -14.56 29.15
N ILE A 102 -0.34 -13.48 28.51
CA ILE A 102 0.89 -13.38 27.70
C ILE A 102 1.89 -12.51 28.46
N LYS A 103 3.19 -12.78 28.35
CA LYS A 103 4.23 -11.93 28.95
C LYS A 103 4.21 -10.54 28.30
N THR A 104 4.23 -9.47 29.09
CA THR A 104 4.03 -8.10 28.57
C THR A 104 5.10 -7.67 27.55
N ASP A 105 6.34 -8.18 27.66
CA ASP A 105 7.40 -7.92 26.68
C ASP A 105 7.21 -8.67 25.34
N ARG A 106 6.19 -9.53 25.23
CA ARG A 106 5.79 -10.26 24.03
C ARG A 106 4.52 -9.71 23.39
N VAL A 107 4.07 -8.54 23.82
CA VAL A 107 2.93 -7.83 23.21
C VAL A 107 3.28 -6.37 23.00
N VAL A 108 2.56 -5.72 22.10
CA VAL A 108 2.65 -4.28 21.84
C VAL A 108 1.23 -3.72 21.86
N ASP A 109 1.05 -2.52 22.42
CA ASP A 109 -0.24 -1.84 22.39
C ASP A 109 -0.65 -1.58 20.93
N TRP A 110 -1.87 -1.99 20.59
CA TRP A 110 -2.47 -1.74 19.27
C TRP A 110 -3.54 -0.66 19.44
N LYS A 111 -3.09 0.59 19.56
CA LYS A 111 -3.98 1.74 19.81
C LYS A 111 -4.90 2.00 18.62
N GLN A 112 -4.31 1.98 17.44
CA GLN A 112 -4.90 2.38 16.16
C GLN A 112 -4.43 1.38 15.11
N SER A 113 -5.20 1.15 14.05
CA SER A 113 -4.77 0.28 12.95
C SER A 113 -3.76 0.98 12.02
N ILE A 114 -3.07 2.02 12.51
CA ILE A 114 -2.09 2.81 11.79
C ILE A 114 -0.70 2.26 12.04
N VAL A 115 0.01 2.00 10.96
CA VAL A 115 1.37 1.49 10.94
C VAL A 115 2.22 2.34 10.03
N VAL A 116 3.52 2.26 10.26
CA VAL A 116 4.52 2.82 9.37
C VAL A 116 5.12 1.71 8.51
N ALA A 117 5.34 2.01 7.24
CA ALA A 117 6.18 1.22 6.35
C ALA A 117 7.38 2.05 5.88
N PHE A 118 8.50 1.37 5.67
CA PHE A 118 9.64 1.99 4.99
C PHE A 118 9.29 2.15 3.51
N ASN A 119 9.47 3.37 2.97
CA ASN A 119 9.47 3.55 1.52
C ASN A 119 10.85 3.21 0.92
N ASN A 120 10.93 2.98 -0.39
CA ASN A 120 12.21 2.71 -1.02
C ASN A 120 13.06 3.98 -1.12
N ARG A 121 13.90 4.20 -0.10
CA ARG A 121 14.72 5.41 0.09
C ARG A 121 15.64 5.73 -1.08
N ALA A 122 16.13 4.71 -1.80
CA ALA A 122 17.03 4.93 -2.93
C ALA A 122 16.31 5.61 -4.10
N SER A 123 15.02 5.31 -4.31
CA SER A 123 14.18 6.06 -5.26
C SER A 123 13.99 7.51 -4.81
N ALA A 124 13.74 7.70 -3.51
CA ALA A 124 13.49 9.02 -2.95
C ALA A 124 14.76 9.90 -2.82
N GLY A 125 15.94 9.28 -2.78
CA GLY A 125 17.22 9.95 -2.59
C GLY A 125 17.39 10.52 -1.18
N ARG A 126 17.03 9.74 -0.15
CA ARG A 126 17.10 10.15 1.27
C ARG A 126 18.01 9.23 2.09
N VAL A 127 18.44 9.71 3.26
CA VAL A 127 19.14 8.89 4.25
C VAL A 127 18.20 7.92 4.99
N ARG A 128 18.79 6.91 5.64
CA ARG A 128 18.09 5.90 6.45
C ARG A 128 17.53 6.51 7.72
N HIS A 129 16.36 6.04 8.15
CA HIS A 129 15.84 6.41 9.45
C HIS A 129 16.67 5.83 10.58
N LEU A 130 16.77 6.61 11.64
CA LEU A 130 17.34 6.22 12.91
C LEU A 130 16.22 6.11 13.92
N PHE A 131 16.36 5.13 14.80
CA PHE A 131 15.43 4.85 15.86
C PHE A 131 16.11 5.09 17.19
N TYR A 132 15.51 5.93 18.03
CA TYR A 132 16.06 6.37 19.30
C TYR A 132 15.24 5.80 20.45
N LYS A 133 15.87 5.55 21.58
CA LYS A 133 15.13 5.12 22.78
C LYS A 133 14.32 6.27 23.39
N ASP A 134 14.87 7.47 23.30
CA ASP A 134 14.42 8.67 24.00
C ASP A 134 14.13 9.79 22.98
N VAL A 135 13.02 10.50 23.17
CA VAL A 135 12.56 11.55 22.25
C VAL A 135 13.39 12.82 22.38
N ASP A 136 13.84 13.16 23.58
CA ASP A 136 14.66 14.36 23.82
C ASP A 136 16.02 14.20 23.13
N GLN A 137 16.61 13.00 23.17
CA GLN A 137 17.85 12.73 22.46
C GLN A 137 17.69 12.77 20.94
N LEU A 138 16.56 12.30 20.41
CA LEU A 138 16.24 12.44 18.99
C LEU A 138 16.14 13.93 18.62
N ALA A 139 15.39 14.71 19.39
CA ALA A 139 15.24 16.15 19.14
C ALA A 139 16.58 16.89 19.19
N GLU A 140 17.45 16.58 20.15
CA GLU A 140 18.80 17.16 20.25
C GLU A 140 19.66 16.80 19.03
N ASP A 141 19.64 15.55 18.58
CA ASP A 141 20.40 15.09 17.42
C ASP A 141 19.92 15.77 16.11
N LEU A 142 18.60 15.99 15.97
CA LEU A 142 18.03 16.69 14.80
C LEU A 142 18.50 18.14 14.71
N GLU A 143 18.68 18.82 15.84
CA GLU A 143 19.20 20.19 15.92
C GLU A 143 20.74 20.25 15.79
N THR A 144 21.43 19.20 16.23
CA THR A 144 22.91 19.19 16.29
C THR A 144 23.54 18.78 14.97
N TYR A 145 22.98 17.81 14.27
CA TYR A 145 23.52 17.33 13.00
C TYR A 145 22.99 18.18 11.84
N GLU A 146 23.90 18.75 11.04
CA GLU A 146 23.56 19.39 9.77
C GLU A 146 23.85 18.46 8.57
N ASP A 147 24.82 17.55 8.72
CA ASP A 147 25.28 16.66 7.66
C ASP A 147 24.56 15.29 7.72
N PRO A 148 23.93 14.84 6.61
CA PRO A 148 23.21 13.56 6.58
C PRO A 148 24.08 12.33 6.87
N ALA A 149 25.37 12.35 6.52
CA ALA A 149 26.27 11.21 6.78
C ALA A 149 26.64 11.13 8.27
N ALA A 150 26.87 12.28 8.92
CA ALA A 150 27.06 12.35 10.37
C ALA A 150 25.83 11.86 11.13
N PHE A 151 24.63 12.36 10.78
CA PHE A 151 23.38 11.91 11.38
C PHE A 151 23.22 10.39 11.24
N ALA A 152 23.36 9.84 10.03
CA ALA A 152 23.22 8.41 9.76
C ALA A 152 24.20 7.50 10.54
N SER A 153 25.18 8.08 11.23
CA SER A 153 26.16 7.40 12.09
C SER A 153 26.03 7.73 13.58
N SER A 154 24.95 8.38 14.02
CA SER A 154 24.73 8.73 15.43
C SER A 154 24.87 7.50 16.34
N GLU A 155 25.66 7.65 17.40
CA GLU A 155 25.88 6.60 18.40
C GLU A 155 24.68 6.43 19.36
N HIS A 156 23.74 7.37 19.33
CA HIS A 156 22.53 7.36 20.16
C HIS A 156 21.41 6.48 19.58
N ALA A 157 21.52 6.10 18.29
CA ALA A 157 20.54 5.26 17.62
C ALA A 157 20.55 3.82 18.17
N VAL A 158 19.38 3.30 18.56
CA VAL A 158 19.20 1.90 19.00
C VAL A 158 18.89 0.95 17.86
N ALA A 159 18.42 1.47 16.73
CA ALA A 159 18.20 0.74 15.49
C ALA A 159 18.26 1.68 14.30
N VAL A 160 18.43 1.11 13.11
CA VAL A 160 18.53 1.84 11.84
C VAL A 160 17.64 1.13 10.83
N GLU A 161 16.97 1.89 9.96
CA GLU A 161 16.29 1.34 8.77
C GLU A 161 17.28 0.45 7.98
N PRO A 162 16.86 -0.74 7.50
CA PRO A 162 17.78 -1.64 6.81
C PRO A 162 18.40 -1.04 5.54
N GLU A 163 19.55 -1.58 5.14
CA GLU A 163 20.19 -1.17 3.89
C GLU A 163 19.44 -1.71 2.68
N ASN A 164 19.07 -2.98 2.64
CA ASN A 164 18.26 -3.47 1.52
C ASN A 164 16.77 -3.18 1.76
N ALA A 165 15.95 -3.26 0.70
CA ALA A 165 14.52 -3.10 0.88
C ALA A 165 13.95 -4.39 1.48
N ILE A 166 12.94 -4.25 2.35
CA ILE A 166 12.21 -5.40 2.88
C ILE A 166 11.14 -5.76 1.87
N ASN A 167 11.03 -7.06 1.58
CA ASN A 167 9.91 -7.60 0.82
C ASN A 167 8.72 -7.78 1.76
N ASP A 168 7.79 -6.81 1.78
CA ASP A 168 6.61 -6.84 2.64
C ASP A 168 5.74 -8.09 2.38
N THR A 169 5.83 -8.70 1.18
CA THR A 169 5.06 -9.89 0.81
C THR A 169 5.56 -11.15 1.53
N ASN A 170 6.88 -11.32 1.59
CA ASN A 170 7.50 -12.52 2.15
C ASN A 170 8.01 -12.34 3.58
N ASN A 171 8.42 -11.12 3.94
CA ASN A 171 8.95 -10.74 5.23
C ASN A 171 8.09 -9.64 5.87
N PHE A 172 6.79 -9.90 5.94
CA PHE A 172 5.80 -8.99 6.51
C PHE A 172 6.20 -8.53 7.92
N TYR A 173 6.09 -7.22 8.15
CA TYR A 173 6.34 -6.58 9.43
C TYR A 173 5.32 -5.47 9.68
N LEU A 174 5.18 -5.09 10.94
CA LEU A 174 4.39 -3.94 11.37
C LEU A 174 5.28 -3.01 12.20
N LEU A 175 5.17 -1.70 11.93
CA LEU A 175 5.66 -0.65 12.81
C LEU A 175 4.46 0.17 13.32
N PRO A 176 3.64 -0.37 14.25
CA PRO A 176 2.53 0.39 14.85
C PRO A 176 3.02 1.69 15.48
N ILE A 177 2.27 2.77 15.25
CA ILE A 177 2.50 4.04 15.94
C ILE A 177 1.87 3.93 17.33
N LEU A 178 2.69 4.15 18.34
CA LEU A 178 2.34 4.04 19.75
C LEU A 178 2.15 5.41 20.40
N ASP A 179 2.90 6.41 19.96
CA ASP A 179 2.85 7.77 20.48
C ASP A 179 3.38 8.76 19.45
N HIS A 180 3.11 10.05 19.63
CA HIS A 180 3.64 11.10 18.77
C HIS A 180 3.80 12.43 19.49
N GLU A 181 4.71 13.25 19.00
CA GLU A 181 4.88 14.65 19.39
C GLU A 181 5.02 15.49 18.12
N SER A 182 4.10 16.44 17.92
CA SER A 182 4.22 17.40 16.81
C SER A 182 5.33 18.40 17.11
N THR A 183 6.14 18.70 16.10
CA THR A 183 7.30 19.59 16.21
C THR A 183 7.50 20.40 14.94
N TYR A 184 8.35 21.42 15.03
CA TYR A 184 8.96 22.06 13.87
C TYR A 184 10.38 21.53 13.71
N PHE A 185 10.73 21.11 12.50
CA PHE A 185 12.09 20.72 12.18
C PHE A 185 13.00 21.94 11.99
N PRO A 186 14.34 21.77 11.96
CA PRO A 186 15.29 22.88 11.84
C PRO A 186 15.08 23.83 10.63
N ASP A 187 14.36 23.41 9.59
CA ASP A 187 14.03 24.23 8.41
C ASP A 187 12.60 24.82 8.45
N ASP A 188 11.99 24.87 9.63
CA ASP A 188 10.62 25.35 9.92
C ASP A 188 9.49 24.53 9.27
N ASN A 189 9.77 23.35 8.69
CA ASN A 189 8.70 22.43 8.30
C ASN A 189 8.05 21.79 9.53
N GLU A 190 6.72 21.75 9.54
CA GLU A 190 5.95 21.01 10.55
C GLU A 190 6.04 19.50 10.29
N GLY A 191 6.12 18.71 11.35
CA GLY A 191 6.01 17.26 11.28
C GLY A 191 5.91 16.63 12.65
N ASN A 192 6.21 15.33 12.73
CA ASN A 192 6.04 14.58 13.97
C ASN A 192 7.27 13.74 14.32
N LEU A 193 7.60 13.74 15.61
CA LEU A 193 8.34 12.66 16.22
C LEU A 193 7.35 11.55 16.52
N ILE A 194 7.61 10.33 16.07
CA ILE A 194 6.70 9.20 16.25
C ILE A 194 7.39 8.07 17.01
N GLN A 195 6.71 7.54 18.02
CA GLN A 195 7.14 6.33 18.71
C GLN A 195 6.52 5.13 18.00
N VAL A 196 7.36 4.21 17.54
CA VAL A 196 6.93 2.96 16.92
C VAL A 196 7.45 1.75 17.71
N ALA A 197 6.87 0.59 17.45
CA ALA A 197 7.40 -0.69 17.89
C ALA A 197 7.59 -1.63 16.70
N SER A 198 8.63 -2.45 16.71
CA SER A 198 8.83 -3.44 15.66
C SER A 198 8.12 -4.75 15.99
N VAL A 199 7.32 -5.24 15.05
CA VAL A 199 6.77 -6.59 15.04
C VAL A 199 7.10 -7.20 13.69
N THR A 200 8.01 -8.17 13.66
CA THR A 200 8.44 -8.88 12.45
C THR A 200 8.38 -10.38 12.69
N SER A 201 8.20 -11.19 11.64
CA SER A 201 8.33 -12.64 11.78
C SER A 201 9.75 -13.04 12.20
N ARG A 202 9.89 -14.17 12.92
CA ARG A 202 11.22 -14.71 13.28
C ARG A 202 11.96 -15.36 12.13
N GLU A 203 11.22 -15.84 11.13
CA GLU A 203 11.79 -16.57 10.00
C GLU A 203 11.82 -15.66 8.79
N ALA A 204 13.01 -15.17 8.47
CA ALA A 204 13.29 -14.50 7.21
C ALA A 204 13.12 -15.49 6.06
N LYS A 205 12.28 -15.14 5.09
CA LYS A 205 12.15 -15.84 3.82
C LYS A 205 13.07 -15.19 2.80
N THR A 206 13.89 -16.00 2.17
CA THR A 206 14.72 -15.62 1.03
C THR A 206 14.05 -16.05 -0.27
N GLU A 207 14.19 -15.25 -1.32
CA GLU A 207 13.77 -15.62 -2.67
C GLU A 207 15.01 -15.91 -3.53
N GLU A 208 15.10 -17.13 -4.06
CA GLU A 208 16.11 -17.50 -5.07
C GLU A 208 15.62 -17.13 -6.48
N GLN A 209 15.04 -15.94 -6.64
CA GLN A 209 14.59 -15.46 -7.94
C GLN A 209 15.79 -15.03 -8.79
N GLU A 210 15.80 -15.46 -10.06
CA GLU A 210 16.75 -14.97 -11.03
C GLU A 210 16.46 -13.51 -11.41
N PHE A 211 17.49 -12.67 -11.48
CA PHE A 211 17.33 -11.28 -11.89
C PHE A 211 16.83 -11.20 -13.35
N LYS A 212 15.60 -10.72 -13.51
CA LYS A 212 14.98 -10.43 -14.81
C LYS A 212 14.41 -9.01 -14.84
N VAL A 213 14.39 -8.40 -16.02
CA VAL A 213 13.88 -7.04 -16.28
C VAL A 213 12.66 -7.12 -17.19
N GLY A 214 11.54 -6.54 -16.76
CA GLY A 214 10.34 -6.42 -17.57
C GLY A 214 10.13 -4.97 -18.00
N VAL A 215 10.04 -4.72 -19.31
CA VAL A 215 9.82 -3.38 -19.87
C VAL A 215 8.59 -3.39 -20.76
N VAL A 216 7.51 -2.73 -20.37
CA VAL A 216 6.29 -2.60 -21.19
C VAL A 216 6.21 -1.20 -21.79
N PHE A 217 6.25 -1.12 -23.11
CA PHE A 217 5.97 0.12 -23.85
C PHE A 217 4.46 0.31 -23.96
N VAL A 218 3.97 1.43 -23.44
CA VAL A 218 2.58 1.87 -23.56
C VAL A 218 2.57 3.03 -24.55
N ILE A 219 2.14 2.78 -25.79
CA ILE A 219 2.30 3.72 -26.89
C ILE A 219 0.94 4.25 -27.34
N ASP A 220 0.82 5.57 -27.46
CA ASP A 220 -0.28 6.19 -28.18
C ASP A 220 -0.19 5.79 -29.66
N THR A 221 -1.25 5.16 -30.16
CA THR A 221 -1.34 4.66 -31.54
C THR A 221 -2.28 5.49 -32.41
N THR A 222 -2.40 6.78 -32.13
CA THR A 222 -3.02 7.79 -32.98
C THR A 222 -2.18 8.11 -34.22
N LYS A 223 -2.79 8.78 -35.20
CA LYS A 223 -2.15 9.08 -36.49
C LYS A 223 -0.92 9.98 -36.35
N SER A 224 -0.87 10.88 -35.36
CA SER A 224 0.28 11.76 -35.11
C SER A 224 1.52 10.99 -34.66
N MET A 225 1.34 9.80 -34.10
CA MET A 225 2.40 9.04 -33.44
C MET A 225 3.27 8.20 -34.38
N VAL A 226 2.90 8.04 -35.66
CA VAL A 226 3.61 7.19 -36.64
C VAL A 226 5.13 7.41 -36.66
N PRO A 227 5.66 8.66 -36.71
CA PRO A 227 7.10 8.86 -36.78
C PRO A 227 7.82 8.42 -35.49
N PHE A 228 7.18 8.64 -34.33
CA PHE A 228 7.74 8.28 -33.03
C PHE A 228 7.71 6.78 -32.80
N ILE A 229 6.63 6.10 -33.22
CA ILE A 229 6.54 4.63 -33.22
C ILE A 229 7.72 4.01 -33.98
N ARG A 230 8.00 4.52 -35.18
CA ARG A 230 9.14 4.06 -35.99
C ARG A 230 10.48 4.34 -35.29
N GLN A 231 10.64 5.53 -34.73
CA GLN A 231 11.87 5.88 -34.01
C GLN A 231 12.08 5.00 -32.77
N THR A 232 11.02 4.64 -32.04
CA THR A 232 11.08 3.70 -30.92
C THR A 232 11.54 2.33 -31.40
N LYS A 233 10.95 1.80 -32.49
CA LYS A 233 11.38 0.54 -33.10
C LYS A 233 12.89 0.56 -33.39
N GLU A 234 13.36 1.57 -34.12
CA GLU A 234 14.77 1.67 -34.55
C GLU A 234 15.74 1.70 -33.36
N VAL A 235 15.38 2.39 -32.26
CA VAL A 235 16.22 2.44 -31.06
C VAL A 235 16.24 1.08 -30.34
N ILE A 236 15.09 0.40 -30.22
CA ILE A 236 15.03 -0.90 -29.55
C ILE A 236 15.73 -2.00 -30.36
N GLU A 237 15.65 -1.95 -31.70
CA GLU A 237 16.46 -2.81 -32.57
C GLU A 237 17.96 -2.67 -32.28
N GLN A 238 18.46 -1.43 -32.13
CA GLN A 238 19.87 -1.18 -31.82
C GLN A 238 20.26 -1.74 -30.45
N ILE A 239 19.40 -1.57 -29.45
CA ILE A 239 19.65 -2.05 -28.09
C ILE A 239 19.57 -3.57 -28.01
N GLY A 240 18.73 -4.21 -28.82
CA GLY A 240 18.68 -5.66 -28.91
C GLY A 240 20.02 -6.28 -29.31
N VAL A 241 20.74 -5.65 -30.24
CA VAL A 241 22.08 -6.08 -30.63
C VAL A 241 23.05 -6.02 -29.43
N GLU A 242 22.97 -4.98 -28.60
CA GLU A 242 23.80 -4.87 -27.41
C GLU A 242 23.43 -5.90 -26.33
N LEU A 243 22.13 -6.14 -26.12
CA LEU A 243 21.62 -7.10 -25.14
C LEU A 243 22.01 -8.54 -25.48
N GLN A 244 21.81 -8.95 -26.73
CA GLN A 244 22.16 -10.30 -27.22
C GLN A 244 23.65 -10.61 -27.05
N ASN A 245 24.52 -9.61 -27.16
CA ASN A 245 25.96 -9.73 -26.99
C ASN A 245 26.44 -9.49 -25.55
N SER A 246 25.53 -9.46 -24.57
CA SER A 246 25.84 -9.21 -23.16
C SER A 246 25.38 -10.35 -22.26
N GLU A 247 25.82 -10.31 -20.99
CA GLU A 247 25.37 -11.23 -19.94
C GLU A 247 23.88 -11.09 -19.56
N LEU A 248 23.21 -10.03 -20.04
CA LEU A 248 21.76 -9.85 -19.89
C LEU A 248 20.94 -10.55 -20.99
N SER A 249 21.59 -11.33 -21.87
CA SER A 249 20.90 -12.09 -22.91
C SER A 249 19.85 -13.02 -22.29
N GLY A 250 18.60 -12.90 -22.74
CA GLY A 250 17.46 -13.64 -22.18
C GLY A 250 16.99 -13.18 -20.79
N LYS A 251 17.52 -12.07 -20.25
CA LYS A 251 17.10 -11.49 -18.95
C LYS A 251 16.19 -10.29 -19.06
N VAL A 252 16.05 -9.72 -20.25
CA VAL A 252 15.17 -8.57 -20.51
C VAL A 252 14.01 -9.02 -21.38
N SER A 253 12.79 -8.86 -20.88
CA SER A 253 11.56 -9.08 -21.64
C SER A 253 10.88 -7.75 -21.97
N PHE A 254 10.35 -7.65 -23.17
CA PHE A 254 9.66 -6.49 -23.70
C PHE A 254 8.18 -6.78 -23.90
N GLY A 255 7.33 -5.88 -23.44
CA GLY A 255 5.90 -5.87 -23.73
C GLY A 255 5.50 -4.64 -24.55
N LEU A 256 4.37 -4.74 -25.24
CA LEU A 256 3.82 -3.65 -26.05
C LEU A 256 2.31 -3.55 -25.87
N VAL A 257 1.87 -2.41 -25.36
CA VAL A 257 0.46 -2.04 -25.24
C VAL A 257 0.20 -0.81 -26.08
N GLY A 258 -0.78 -0.89 -26.98
CA GLY A 258 -1.28 0.26 -27.72
C GLY A 258 -2.54 0.82 -27.06
N PHE A 259 -2.68 2.13 -27.02
CA PHE A 259 -3.92 2.80 -26.59
C PHE A 259 -4.35 3.93 -27.53
N ARG A 260 -5.61 4.34 -27.38
CA ARG A 260 -6.37 5.39 -28.09
C ARG A 260 -7.49 5.89 -27.16
N GLN A 261 -8.52 6.52 -27.72
CA GLN A 261 -9.80 6.74 -27.04
C GLN A 261 -10.79 5.56 -27.14
N SER A 262 -11.89 5.69 -26.43
CA SER A 262 -13.04 4.80 -26.53
C SER A 262 -13.69 4.78 -27.91
N LYS A 263 -14.08 3.59 -28.36
CA LYS A 263 -14.75 3.36 -29.64
C LYS A 263 -16.21 3.77 -29.65
N LYS A 264 -16.81 4.02 -28.48
CA LYS A 264 -18.25 4.21 -28.33
C LYS A 264 -18.82 5.30 -29.24
N THR A 265 -18.10 6.41 -29.39
CA THR A 265 -18.52 7.54 -30.24
C THR A 265 -17.72 7.66 -31.54
N ASN A 266 -16.69 6.83 -31.73
CA ASN A 266 -15.85 6.83 -32.93
C ASN A 266 -15.30 5.42 -33.25
N PRO A 267 -16.12 4.48 -33.77
CA PRO A 267 -15.70 3.11 -34.01
C PRO A 267 -14.54 2.96 -35.01
N GLY A 268 -14.34 3.95 -35.89
CA GLY A 268 -13.30 3.93 -36.92
C GLY A 268 -11.85 3.96 -36.38
N ILE A 269 -11.67 4.26 -35.09
CA ILE A 269 -10.36 4.22 -34.43
C ILE A 269 -9.90 2.79 -34.11
N GLY A 270 -10.70 1.75 -34.35
CA GLY A 270 -10.25 0.35 -34.31
C GLY A 270 -10.31 -0.32 -32.92
N TYR A 271 -9.41 0.03 -31.99
CA TYR A 271 -9.35 -0.48 -30.62
C TYR A 271 -9.22 0.67 -29.59
N HIS A 272 -9.54 0.38 -28.33
CA HIS A 272 -9.39 1.34 -27.22
C HIS A 272 -8.02 1.18 -26.56
N VAL A 273 -7.81 0.03 -25.91
CA VAL A 273 -6.50 -0.47 -25.46
C VAL A 273 -6.31 -1.88 -26.01
N LYS A 274 -5.08 -2.28 -26.26
CA LYS A 274 -4.76 -3.63 -26.76
C LYS A 274 -3.36 -4.05 -26.34
N ASN A 275 -3.24 -5.27 -25.82
CA ASN A 275 -1.96 -5.92 -25.61
C ASN A 275 -1.51 -6.50 -26.95
N LEU A 276 -0.44 -5.95 -27.49
CA LEU A 276 0.14 -6.33 -28.78
C LEU A 276 1.27 -7.34 -28.58
N LEU A 277 1.94 -7.29 -27.43
CA LEU A 277 2.92 -8.25 -26.97
C LEU A 277 2.87 -8.30 -25.44
N PRO A 278 2.30 -9.36 -24.84
CA PRO A 278 2.37 -9.57 -23.41
C PRO A 278 3.81 -9.85 -22.95
N LEU A 279 4.14 -9.51 -21.70
CA LEU A 279 5.37 -9.98 -21.08
C LEU A 279 5.40 -11.50 -21.02
N GLY A 280 6.57 -12.08 -21.26
CA GLY A 280 6.80 -13.51 -21.22
C GLY A 280 8.27 -13.85 -21.49
N GLU A 281 8.63 -15.11 -21.29
CA GLU A 281 10.01 -15.59 -21.45
C GLU A 281 10.51 -15.44 -22.89
N GLU A 282 9.62 -15.60 -23.88
CA GLU A 282 9.94 -15.45 -25.31
C GLU A 282 9.80 -14.01 -25.81
N ALA A 283 9.39 -13.06 -24.95
CA ALA A 283 9.13 -11.68 -25.34
C ALA A 283 10.44 -10.88 -25.46
N ASP A 284 11.32 -11.27 -26.38
CA ASP A 284 12.60 -10.62 -26.64
C ASP A 284 12.46 -9.43 -27.62
N VAL A 285 13.59 -8.87 -28.04
CA VAL A 285 13.62 -7.73 -28.97
C VAL A 285 13.04 -8.08 -30.34
N ASP A 286 13.28 -9.28 -30.87
CA ASP A 286 12.79 -9.66 -32.19
C ASP A 286 11.25 -9.77 -32.19
N HIS A 287 10.68 -10.27 -31.09
CA HIS A 287 9.23 -10.31 -30.89
C HIS A 287 8.65 -8.90 -30.71
N PHE A 288 9.32 -8.02 -29.97
CA PHE A 288 8.91 -6.63 -29.85
C PHE A 288 8.89 -5.90 -31.20
N VAL A 289 9.95 -6.06 -31.99
CA VAL A 289 10.06 -5.49 -33.34
C VAL A 289 9.00 -6.05 -34.27
N THR A 290 8.72 -7.34 -34.17
CA THR A 290 7.63 -7.97 -34.93
C THR A 290 6.26 -7.43 -34.52
N ALA A 291 6.04 -7.21 -33.22
CA ALA A 291 4.79 -6.68 -32.69
C ALA A 291 4.57 -5.22 -33.11
N ILE A 292 5.61 -4.39 -33.07
CA ILE A 292 5.52 -2.98 -33.46
C ILE A 292 5.33 -2.83 -34.99
N ASP A 293 5.88 -3.72 -35.80
CA ASP A 293 5.62 -3.75 -37.26
C ASP A 293 4.19 -4.15 -37.60
N LYS A 294 3.61 -5.08 -36.82
CA LYS A 294 2.21 -5.52 -36.98
C LYS A 294 1.22 -4.55 -36.34
N MET A 295 1.70 -3.56 -35.59
CA MET A 295 0.85 -2.60 -34.92
C MET A 295 0.16 -1.69 -35.93
N GLU A 296 -1.17 -1.78 -36.00
CA GLU A 296 -1.96 -0.87 -36.82
C GLU A 296 -2.18 0.45 -36.08
N VAL A 297 -1.90 1.58 -36.72
CA VAL A 297 -2.21 2.94 -36.22
C VAL A 297 -3.65 3.33 -36.60
N ALA A 298 -4.28 4.23 -35.82
CA ALA A 298 -5.63 4.73 -36.11
C ALA A 298 -5.72 5.32 -37.53
N LYS A 299 -6.71 4.85 -38.32
CA LYS A 299 -6.94 5.31 -39.70
C LYS A 299 -7.73 6.62 -39.76
N VAL A 300 -8.49 6.92 -38.71
CA VAL A 300 -9.29 8.14 -38.56
C VAL A 300 -8.78 8.93 -37.35
N ALA A 301 -9.05 10.24 -37.33
CA ALA A 301 -8.73 11.08 -36.18
C ALA A 301 -9.60 10.72 -34.97
N THR A 302 -9.01 10.82 -33.79
CA THR A 302 -9.70 10.76 -32.50
C THR A 302 -10.46 12.08 -32.23
N LYS A 303 -11.36 12.06 -31.24
CA LYS A 303 -12.18 13.22 -30.89
C LYS A 303 -11.49 14.04 -29.80
N GLY A 304 -11.04 15.25 -30.16
CA GLY A 304 -10.25 16.07 -29.25
C GLY A 304 -8.79 15.65 -29.25
N PHE A 305 -8.00 16.26 -28.36
CA PHE A 305 -6.55 16.03 -28.31
C PHE A 305 -6.12 15.08 -27.19
N ARG A 306 -6.87 14.99 -26.09
CA ARG A 306 -6.56 14.10 -24.96
C ARG A 306 -6.89 12.64 -25.30
N GLU A 307 -6.01 11.71 -24.92
CA GLU A 307 -6.13 10.27 -25.19
C GLU A 307 -6.20 9.48 -23.87
N ASP A 308 -6.70 8.25 -23.89
CA ASP A 308 -6.89 7.46 -22.66
C ASP A 308 -5.60 6.73 -22.23
N SER A 309 -4.57 7.51 -21.90
CA SER A 309 -3.29 6.97 -21.39
C SER A 309 -3.43 6.35 -20.00
N ILE A 310 -4.35 6.82 -19.15
CA ILE A 310 -4.67 6.19 -17.86
C ILE A 310 -5.14 4.75 -18.10
N GLY A 311 -6.09 4.56 -19.02
CA GLY A 311 -6.54 3.26 -19.46
C GLY A 311 -5.42 2.37 -19.99
N GLY A 312 -4.54 2.92 -20.84
CA GLY A 312 -3.37 2.20 -21.37
C GLY A 312 -2.41 1.71 -20.30
N ILE A 313 -2.08 2.55 -19.32
CA ILE A 313 -1.16 2.21 -18.22
C ILE A 313 -1.81 1.20 -17.27
N ALA A 314 -3.05 1.44 -16.87
CA ALA A 314 -3.79 0.54 -15.98
C ALA A 314 -3.96 -0.85 -16.60
N PHE A 315 -4.18 -0.91 -17.91
CA PHE A 315 -4.27 -2.16 -18.66
C PHE A 315 -2.90 -2.87 -18.76
N ALA A 316 -1.81 -2.13 -18.99
CA ALA A 316 -0.46 -2.71 -18.99
C ALA A 316 -0.08 -3.31 -17.63
N ARG A 317 -0.52 -2.69 -16.53
CA ARG A 317 -0.34 -3.21 -15.17
C ARG A 317 -1.09 -4.52 -14.94
N SER A 318 -2.32 -4.65 -15.45
CA SER A 318 -3.20 -5.79 -15.16
C SER A 318 -3.09 -6.96 -16.14
N ASP A 319 -2.78 -6.70 -17.41
CA ASP A 319 -2.80 -7.69 -18.49
C ASP A 319 -1.43 -8.36 -18.72
N ASN A 320 -0.41 -8.02 -17.92
CA ASN A 320 0.92 -8.62 -17.96
C ASN A 320 1.23 -9.32 -16.64
N ASN A 321 1.93 -10.47 -16.72
CA ASN A 321 2.49 -11.12 -15.54
C ASN A 321 3.81 -10.44 -15.16
N TRP A 322 3.82 -9.74 -14.02
CA TRP A 322 4.99 -9.02 -13.53
C TRP A 322 5.80 -9.80 -12.48
N GLU A 323 5.27 -10.89 -11.92
CA GLU A 323 5.94 -11.66 -10.85
C GLU A 323 7.37 -12.09 -11.20
N PRO A 324 7.68 -12.58 -12.43
CA PRO A 324 9.01 -13.09 -12.74
C PRO A 324 10.11 -12.03 -12.80
N TYR A 325 9.78 -10.74 -12.73
CA TYR A 325 10.71 -9.64 -13.00
C TYR A 325 11.09 -8.87 -11.72
N SER A 326 12.38 -8.71 -11.49
CA SER A 326 12.94 -7.96 -10.36
C SER A 326 13.02 -6.45 -10.62
N ALA A 327 13.13 -6.04 -11.89
CA ALA A 327 13.07 -4.64 -12.31
C ALA A 327 11.92 -4.44 -13.29
N LYS A 328 10.93 -3.61 -12.91
CA LYS A 328 9.65 -3.48 -13.60
C LYS A 328 9.44 -2.06 -14.11
N TYR A 329 9.44 -1.88 -15.43
CA TYR A 329 9.28 -0.57 -16.06
C TYR A 329 8.06 -0.53 -16.98
N ILE A 330 7.27 0.53 -16.86
CA ILE A 330 6.34 0.95 -17.91
C ILE A 330 6.90 2.21 -18.56
N ILE A 331 6.94 2.24 -19.88
CA ILE A 331 7.40 3.39 -20.67
C ILE A 331 6.23 3.91 -21.49
N LEU A 332 5.65 5.03 -21.07
CA LEU A 332 4.58 5.73 -21.78
C LEU A 332 5.16 6.63 -22.88
N VAL A 333 4.65 6.52 -24.10
CA VAL A 333 5.01 7.39 -25.23
C VAL A 333 3.75 8.02 -25.81
N THR A 334 3.62 9.34 -25.71
CA THR A 334 2.40 10.05 -26.12
C THR A 334 2.66 11.51 -26.45
N ASP A 335 1.96 12.07 -27.43
CA ASP A 335 1.90 13.52 -27.69
C ASP A 335 0.69 14.20 -27.05
N ALA A 336 -0.19 13.42 -26.42
CA ALA A 336 -1.41 13.86 -25.79
C ALA A 336 -1.39 13.71 -24.26
N GLY A 337 -2.07 14.62 -23.57
CA GLY A 337 -2.41 14.52 -22.15
C GLY A 337 -3.41 13.41 -21.86
N PRO A 338 -3.44 12.93 -20.60
CA PRO A 338 -4.38 11.89 -20.19
C PRO A 338 -5.80 12.44 -20.22
N LYS A 339 -6.72 11.66 -20.79
CA LYS A 339 -8.15 11.91 -20.69
C LYS A 339 -8.58 11.77 -19.23
N SER A 340 -9.37 12.72 -18.75
CA SER A 340 -9.83 12.72 -17.36
C SER A 340 -11.00 11.73 -17.19
N PRO A 341 -11.13 11.03 -16.05
CA PRO A 341 -12.32 10.26 -15.66
C PRO A 341 -13.64 10.99 -15.92
N GLU A 342 -13.68 12.30 -15.64
CA GLU A 342 -14.87 13.16 -15.80
C GLU A 342 -15.38 13.24 -17.25
N ASP A 343 -14.50 13.03 -18.24
CA ASP A 343 -14.85 13.05 -19.66
C ASP A 343 -15.56 11.75 -20.10
N GLY A 344 -15.62 10.75 -19.21
CA GLY A 344 -16.30 9.47 -19.38
C GLY A 344 -15.68 8.52 -20.41
N ASP A 345 -16.22 7.30 -20.46
CA ASP A 345 -15.84 6.23 -21.40
C ASP A 345 -14.36 5.78 -21.34
N ASN A 346 -13.58 6.12 -20.32
CA ASN A 346 -12.21 5.62 -20.14
C ASN A 346 -12.21 4.11 -19.87
N PHE A 347 -11.14 3.42 -20.27
CA PHE A 347 -10.96 1.99 -20.12
C PHE A 347 -10.84 1.60 -18.65
N ALA A 348 -10.11 2.40 -17.87
CA ALA A 348 -9.99 2.23 -16.43
C ALA A 348 -11.15 2.89 -15.65
N HIS A 349 -12.27 3.18 -16.31
CA HIS A 349 -13.47 3.76 -15.71
C HIS A 349 -13.17 5.09 -14.99
N GLN A 350 -13.42 5.15 -13.68
CA GLN A 350 -13.24 6.33 -12.83
C GLN A 350 -11.83 6.45 -12.23
N LEU A 351 -10.93 5.49 -12.49
CA LEU A 351 -9.58 5.50 -11.91
C LEU A 351 -8.82 6.73 -12.41
N ASP A 352 -8.31 7.54 -11.48
CA ASP A 352 -7.51 8.72 -11.79
C ASP A 352 -6.03 8.55 -11.41
N ILE A 353 -5.24 9.56 -11.75
CA ILE A 353 -3.78 9.63 -11.60
C ILE A 353 -3.28 9.27 -10.19
N PRO A 354 -3.85 9.80 -9.08
CA PRO A 354 -3.31 9.49 -7.75
C PRO A 354 -3.40 8.00 -7.42
N GLU A 355 -4.56 7.38 -7.65
CA GLU A 355 -4.78 5.96 -7.39
C GLU A 355 -4.04 5.06 -8.38
N LEU A 356 -3.90 5.48 -9.64
CA LEU A 356 -3.05 4.79 -10.62
C LEU A 356 -1.58 4.78 -10.17
N ALA A 357 -1.07 5.89 -9.65
CA ALA A 357 0.29 5.97 -9.12
C ALA A 357 0.49 5.02 -7.92
N GLY A 358 -0.50 4.95 -7.03
CA GLY A 358 -0.54 3.98 -5.93
C GLY A 358 -0.51 2.53 -6.43
N ASP A 359 -1.39 2.17 -7.38
CA ASP A 359 -1.48 0.81 -7.96
C ASP A 359 -0.16 0.37 -8.64
N LEU A 360 0.54 1.31 -9.29
CA LEU A 360 1.85 1.05 -9.86
C LEU A 360 2.94 0.87 -8.80
N ASN A 361 2.96 1.74 -7.78
CA ASN A 361 3.92 1.65 -6.68
C ASN A 361 3.75 0.34 -5.90
N ASP A 362 2.51 -0.05 -5.62
CA ASP A 362 2.17 -1.31 -4.97
C ASP A 362 2.61 -2.53 -5.78
N GLY A 363 2.65 -2.41 -7.12
CA GLY A 363 3.20 -3.44 -8.01
C GLY A 363 4.72 -3.40 -8.17
N GLY A 364 5.42 -2.45 -7.52
CA GLY A 364 6.85 -2.21 -7.71
C GLY A 364 7.20 -1.69 -9.11
N ILE A 365 6.25 -1.11 -9.84
CA ILE A 365 6.42 -0.69 -11.24
C ILE A 365 6.81 0.78 -11.32
N LYS A 366 7.88 1.09 -12.04
CA LYS A 366 8.32 2.48 -12.30
C LYS A 366 7.80 2.93 -13.66
N LEU A 367 7.03 4.02 -13.67
CA LEU A 367 6.45 4.60 -14.88
C LEU A 367 7.34 5.75 -15.40
N LEU A 368 7.97 5.52 -16.55
CA LEU A 368 8.67 6.55 -17.31
C LEU A 368 7.72 7.17 -18.33
N VAL A 369 7.56 8.49 -18.32
CA VAL A 369 6.71 9.20 -19.28
C VAL A 369 7.55 9.99 -20.28
N MET A 370 7.42 9.64 -21.56
CA MET A 370 7.95 10.39 -22.69
C MET A 370 6.84 11.21 -23.35
N HIS A 371 6.73 12.47 -22.92
CA HIS A 371 5.70 13.40 -23.39
C HIS A 371 6.20 14.25 -24.56
N LEU A 372 5.62 14.05 -25.74
CA LEU A 372 5.98 14.74 -26.96
C LEU A 372 5.19 16.06 -27.05
N LYS A 373 5.86 17.19 -26.82
CA LYS A 373 5.22 18.51 -26.85
C LYS A 373 5.05 19.03 -28.27
N THR A 374 4.24 18.34 -29.07
CA THR A 374 3.97 18.67 -30.47
C THR A 374 3.21 20.01 -30.60
N PRO A 375 3.34 20.74 -31.72
CA PRO A 375 2.64 22.02 -31.88
C PRO A 375 1.12 21.95 -31.70
N GLN A 376 0.51 20.81 -32.06
CA GLN A 376 -0.93 20.55 -31.97
C GLN A 376 -1.42 20.53 -30.51
N GLY A 377 -0.59 20.03 -29.59
CA GLY A 377 -0.90 19.91 -28.16
C GLY A 377 -0.66 21.17 -27.33
N LYS A 378 -0.31 22.30 -27.95
CA LYS A 378 0.13 23.51 -27.22
C LYS A 378 -0.80 23.95 -26.08
N LYS A 379 -2.12 23.78 -26.23
CA LYS A 379 -3.11 24.12 -25.20
C LYS A 379 -3.20 23.10 -24.06
N ASP A 380 -2.75 21.88 -24.30
CA ASP A 380 -2.83 20.73 -23.40
C ASP A 380 -1.53 20.52 -22.60
N HIS A 381 -0.38 20.92 -23.16
CA HIS A 381 0.95 20.64 -22.59
C HIS A 381 1.12 20.90 -21.09
N GLN A 382 0.59 22.01 -20.59
CA GLN A 382 0.76 22.38 -19.18
C GLN A 382 -0.03 21.43 -18.25
N GLY A 383 -1.29 21.13 -18.59
CA GLY A 383 -2.12 20.20 -17.83
C GLY A 383 -1.60 18.76 -17.93
N ALA A 384 -1.22 18.35 -19.15
CA ALA A 384 -0.61 17.05 -19.40
C ALA A 384 0.69 16.85 -18.61
N GLU A 385 1.58 17.83 -18.60
CA GLU A 385 2.83 17.76 -17.81
C GLU A 385 2.55 17.61 -16.32
N ALA A 386 1.65 18.40 -15.74
CA ALA A 386 1.34 18.32 -14.32
C ALA A 386 0.85 16.91 -13.93
N ARG A 387 -0.08 16.35 -14.72
CA ARG A 387 -0.63 15.00 -14.49
C ARG A 387 0.41 13.90 -14.71
N TYR A 388 1.24 14.02 -15.74
CA TYR A 388 2.28 13.03 -16.01
C TYR A 388 3.42 13.05 -15.01
N ARG A 389 3.82 14.21 -14.50
CA ARG A 389 4.75 14.31 -13.37
C ARG A 389 4.17 13.68 -12.11
N GLN A 390 2.90 13.92 -11.83
CA GLN A 390 2.24 13.34 -10.66
C GLN A 390 2.20 11.81 -10.70
N VAL A 391 1.81 11.19 -11.83
CA VAL A 391 1.73 9.71 -11.93
C VAL A 391 3.10 9.03 -11.96
N SER A 392 4.15 9.73 -12.41
CA SER A 392 5.51 9.18 -12.53
C SER A 392 6.42 9.52 -11.34
N ARG A 393 5.87 10.15 -10.29
CA ARG A 393 6.59 10.58 -9.10
C ARG A 393 6.87 9.40 -8.17
N PHE A 394 8.04 9.39 -7.55
CA PHE A 394 8.36 8.41 -6.50
C PHE A 394 7.66 8.77 -5.19
N VAL A 395 7.15 7.76 -4.49
CA VAL A 395 6.52 7.92 -3.17
C VAL A 395 7.48 8.61 -2.20
N GLY A 396 6.98 9.62 -1.47
CA GLY A 396 7.77 10.41 -0.53
C GLY A 396 8.83 11.32 -1.17
N SER A 397 8.75 11.60 -2.47
CA SER A 397 9.75 12.40 -3.18
C SER A 397 9.12 13.42 -4.13
N VAL A 398 9.88 14.47 -4.45
CA VAL A 398 9.56 15.39 -5.56
C VAL A 398 10.05 14.86 -6.91
N ASN A 399 10.91 13.84 -6.88
CA ASN A 399 11.53 13.25 -8.07
C ASN A 399 10.49 12.46 -8.88
N ASP A 400 10.53 12.67 -10.20
CA ASP A 400 9.64 12.02 -11.15
C ASP A 400 10.41 11.48 -12.36
N LEU A 401 9.81 10.51 -13.05
CA LEU A 401 10.31 9.94 -14.30
C LEU A 401 9.57 10.54 -15.50
N TYR A 402 9.33 11.86 -15.50
CA TYR A 402 8.78 12.56 -16.64
C TYR A 402 9.89 13.21 -17.47
N THR A 403 9.85 12.99 -18.78
CA THR A 403 10.68 13.70 -19.75
C THR A 403 9.83 14.29 -20.86
N SER A 404 10.19 15.50 -21.30
CA SER A 404 9.50 16.16 -22.41
C SER A 404 10.39 16.31 -23.64
N VAL A 405 9.79 16.15 -24.82
CA VAL A 405 10.44 16.40 -26.11
C VAL A 405 9.84 17.66 -26.71
N LYS A 406 10.59 18.76 -26.64
CA LYS A 406 10.14 20.06 -27.14
C LYS A 406 9.88 20.00 -28.64
N GLY A 407 8.69 20.43 -29.05
CA GLY A 407 8.28 20.48 -30.46
C GLY A 407 7.99 19.11 -31.08
N GLY A 408 8.09 18.01 -30.33
CA GLY A 408 8.02 16.65 -30.89
C GLY A 408 9.14 16.38 -31.89
N ASP A 409 10.35 16.90 -31.65
CA ASP A 409 11.49 16.64 -32.53
C ASP A 409 11.88 15.15 -32.48
N ILE A 410 11.85 14.50 -33.64
CA ILE A 410 12.05 13.04 -33.77
C ILE A 410 13.48 12.65 -33.38
N GLY A 411 14.48 13.47 -33.77
CA GLY A 411 15.88 13.20 -33.43
C GLY A 411 16.11 13.28 -31.92
N THR A 412 15.63 14.35 -31.28
CA THR A 412 15.69 14.53 -29.82
C THR A 412 14.94 13.42 -29.09
N PHE A 413 13.78 13.00 -29.59
CA PHE A 413 13.06 11.85 -29.06
C PHE A 413 13.91 10.58 -29.14
N GLY A 414 14.44 10.24 -30.32
CA GLY A 414 15.29 9.06 -30.53
C GLY A 414 16.51 9.06 -29.61
N SER A 415 17.20 10.19 -29.47
CA SER A 415 18.33 10.33 -28.53
C SER A 415 17.91 10.10 -27.08
N LYS A 416 16.75 10.64 -26.64
CA LYS A 416 16.24 10.42 -25.28
C LYS A 416 15.87 8.97 -25.02
N VAL A 417 15.15 8.33 -25.94
CA VAL A 417 14.81 6.90 -25.85
C VAL A 417 16.10 6.08 -25.74
N SER A 418 17.09 6.36 -26.59
CA SER A 418 18.38 5.68 -26.59
C SER A 418 19.12 5.85 -25.27
N THR A 419 19.28 7.09 -24.77
CA THR A 419 19.93 7.38 -23.49
C THR A 419 19.28 6.63 -22.33
N LEU A 420 17.96 6.73 -22.19
CA LEU A 420 17.24 6.13 -21.07
C LEU A 420 17.25 4.60 -21.14
N SER A 421 17.10 4.04 -22.34
CA SER A 421 17.13 2.59 -22.53
C SER A 421 18.55 2.03 -22.29
N ASN A 422 19.61 2.70 -22.76
CA ASN A 422 20.99 2.33 -22.45
C ASN A 422 21.29 2.41 -20.95
N LEU A 423 20.69 3.38 -20.26
CA LEU A 423 20.81 3.49 -18.81
C LEU A 423 20.11 2.34 -18.08
N ILE A 424 18.92 1.91 -18.54
CA ILE A 424 18.25 0.70 -18.03
C ILE A 424 19.16 -0.52 -18.23
N VAL A 425 19.71 -0.72 -19.42
CA VAL A 425 20.62 -1.85 -19.69
C VAL A 425 21.87 -1.81 -18.80
N THR A 426 22.51 -0.65 -18.70
CA THR A 426 23.74 -0.47 -17.91
C THR A 426 23.50 -0.70 -16.42
N THR A 427 22.41 -0.17 -15.87
CA THR A 427 22.07 -0.36 -14.46
C THR A 427 21.59 -1.78 -14.17
N SER A 428 20.83 -2.41 -15.09
CA SER A 428 20.45 -3.82 -14.99
C SER A 428 21.68 -4.74 -14.96
N ARG A 429 22.71 -4.44 -15.76
CA ARG A 429 23.98 -5.16 -15.72
C ARG A 429 24.66 -5.05 -14.35
N LYS A 430 24.63 -3.85 -13.77
CA LYS A 430 25.17 -3.63 -12.41
C LYS A 430 24.41 -4.42 -11.37
N ILE A 431 23.08 -4.48 -11.43
CA ILE A 431 22.27 -5.29 -10.50
C ILE A 431 22.61 -6.76 -10.65
N TYR A 432 22.62 -7.27 -11.89
CA TYR A 432 22.94 -8.66 -12.19
C TYR A 432 24.33 -9.08 -11.66
N ASN A 433 25.33 -8.20 -11.79
CA ASN A 433 26.70 -8.45 -11.32
C ASN A 433 26.93 -8.04 -9.86
N ASP A 434 25.86 -7.72 -9.12
CA ASP A 434 25.92 -7.21 -7.75
C ASP A 434 26.88 -6.01 -7.56
N SER A 435 27.08 -5.23 -8.61
CA SER A 435 27.95 -4.06 -8.63
C SER A 435 27.17 -2.82 -8.21
N GLU A 436 27.72 -2.04 -7.28
CA GLU A 436 27.06 -0.86 -6.73
C GLU A 436 26.64 0.17 -7.81
N ILE A 437 25.35 0.51 -7.81
CA ILE A 437 24.82 1.68 -8.50
C ILE A 437 25.02 2.90 -7.59
N GLN A 438 25.87 3.84 -8.03
CA GLN A 438 26.13 5.07 -7.29
C GLN A 438 24.86 5.91 -7.20
N GLN A 439 24.58 6.46 -6.03
CA GLN A 439 23.48 7.39 -5.83
C GLN A 439 23.81 8.70 -6.54
N PRO A 440 22.90 9.23 -7.38
CA PRO A 440 23.12 10.54 -8.01
C PRO A 440 23.03 11.66 -6.97
N ASP A 441 23.69 12.79 -7.25
CA ASP A 441 23.62 14.02 -6.46
C ASP A 441 22.16 14.41 -6.19
N GLU A 442 21.81 14.67 -4.93
CA GLU A 442 20.45 15.00 -4.50
C GLU A 442 19.84 16.22 -5.22
N ALA A 443 20.67 17.17 -5.66
CA ALA A 443 20.22 18.33 -6.43
C ALA A 443 19.91 17.99 -7.90
N ASP A 444 20.42 16.86 -8.42
CA ASP A 444 20.14 16.41 -9.78
C ASP A 444 18.78 15.71 -9.86
N THR A 445 17.81 16.46 -10.36
CA THR A 445 16.41 16.05 -10.58
C THR A 445 16.14 15.64 -12.03
N SER A 446 17.19 15.43 -12.84
CA SER A 446 17.03 14.95 -14.23
C SER A 446 16.36 13.58 -14.29
N THR A 447 15.70 13.29 -15.42
CA THR A 447 15.07 11.98 -15.65
C THR A 447 16.11 10.86 -15.57
N GLU A 448 17.33 11.10 -16.06
CA GLU A 448 18.45 10.16 -16.02
C GLU A 448 18.89 9.86 -14.58
N ALA A 449 19.07 10.88 -13.74
CA ALA A 449 19.39 10.70 -12.34
C ALA A 449 18.26 9.96 -11.60
N ASN A 450 17.01 10.34 -11.84
CA ASN A 450 15.86 9.66 -11.23
C ASN A 450 15.72 8.20 -11.70
N LEU A 451 16.10 7.89 -12.94
CA LEU A 451 16.14 6.52 -13.43
C LEU A 451 17.26 5.70 -12.77
N GLN A 452 18.41 6.31 -12.47
CA GLN A 452 19.45 5.68 -11.65
C GLN A 452 18.99 5.43 -10.21
N ARG A 453 18.23 6.36 -9.61
CA ARG A 453 17.59 6.16 -8.29
C ARG A 453 16.61 4.99 -8.30
N ALA A 454 15.75 4.92 -9.30
CA ALA A 454 14.85 3.77 -9.51
C ALA A 454 15.62 2.46 -9.69
N ALA A 455 16.74 2.47 -10.42
CA ALA A 455 17.56 1.28 -10.60
C ALA A 455 18.30 0.86 -9.32
N ARG A 456 18.82 1.80 -8.53
CA ARG A 456 19.38 1.50 -7.19
C ARG A 456 18.31 0.96 -6.25
N ALA A 457 17.08 1.46 -6.34
CA ALA A 457 15.95 0.92 -5.62
C ALA A 457 15.67 -0.55 -5.96
N PHE A 458 15.68 -0.91 -7.25
CA PHE A 458 15.60 -2.32 -7.69
C PHE A 458 16.78 -3.15 -7.21
N GLN A 459 18.00 -2.59 -7.17
CA GLN A 459 19.17 -3.28 -6.63
C GLN A 459 18.97 -3.66 -5.16
N LEU A 460 18.50 -2.71 -4.35
CA LEU A 460 18.28 -2.92 -2.92
C LEU A 460 17.12 -3.88 -2.67
N GLU A 461 16.07 -3.84 -3.49
CA GLU A 461 14.96 -4.81 -3.41
C GLU A 461 15.42 -6.21 -3.78
N PHE A 462 16.14 -6.36 -4.89
CA PHE A 462 16.67 -7.65 -5.32
C PHE A 462 17.61 -8.28 -4.27
N ARG A 463 18.54 -7.49 -3.71
CA ARG A 463 19.40 -7.94 -2.61
C ARG A 463 18.61 -8.31 -1.37
N GLY A 464 17.61 -7.50 -1.02
CA GLY A 464 16.76 -7.73 0.15
C GLY A 464 15.97 -9.03 0.04
N ASN A 465 15.44 -9.32 -1.15
CA ASN A 465 14.77 -10.59 -1.45
C ASN A 465 15.71 -11.78 -1.32
N GLN A 466 16.92 -11.70 -1.86
CA GLN A 466 17.90 -12.78 -1.78
C GLN A 466 18.40 -13.04 -0.34
N GLN A 467 18.56 -11.96 0.44
CA GLN A 467 19.10 -12.04 1.80
C GLN A 467 18.03 -12.26 2.87
N GLY A 468 16.75 -12.13 2.51
CA GLY A 468 15.63 -12.20 3.45
C GLY A 468 15.66 -11.02 4.43
N GLU A 469 15.86 -9.81 3.92
CA GLU A 469 15.94 -8.59 4.74
C GLU A 469 14.69 -8.42 5.60
N GLN A 470 14.89 -8.02 6.86
CA GLN A 470 13.82 -7.87 7.85
C GLN A 470 13.87 -6.50 8.53
N ALA A 471 12.73 -6.05 9.06
CA ALA A 471 12.70 -4.87 9.89
C ALA A 471 13.56 -5.07 11.16
N PRO A 472 14.25 -4.01 11.65
CA PRO A 472 15.07 -4.11 12.85
C PRO A 472 14.23 -4.49 14.08
N ASP A 473 14.76 -5.37 14.94
CA ASP A 473 14.06 -5.81 16.16
C ASP A 473 14.31 -4.83 17.31
N PHE A 474 13.25 -4.13 17.73
CA PHE A 474 13.27 -3.26 18.91
C PHE A 474 11.91 -3.25 19.61
N TYR A 475 11.91 -2.98 20.93
CA TYR A 475 10.68 -2.99 21.72
C TYR A 475 9.79 -1.78 21.43
N LYS A 476 10.33 -0.56 21.63
CA LYS A 476 9.75 0.75 21.30
C LYS A 476 10.90 1.71 20.98
N ALA A 477 10.73 2.57 19.99
CA ALA A 477 11.71 3.59 19.63
C ALA A 477 11.05 4.78 18.93
N TRP A 478 11.64 5.96 19.08
CA TRP A 478 11.25 7.21 18.44
C TRP A 478 12.00 7.41 17.12
N THR A 479 11.33 7.99 16.13
CA THR A 479 11.92 8.41 14.86
C THR A 479 11.16 9.63 14.32
N ILE A 480 11.64 10.21 13.21
CA ILE A 480 10.95 11.28 12.48
C ILE A 480 10.16 10.70 11.32
N ASP A 481 9.09 11.39 10.92
CA ASP A 481 8.27 11.00 9.77
C ASP A 481 8.75 11.60 8.42
N HIS A 482 9.65 12.58 8.49
CA HIS A 482 10.22 13.27 7.33
C HIS A 482 11.66 12.87 7.04
N ALA A 483 12.14 13.20 5.84
CA ALA A 483 13.52 12.95 5.46
C ALA A 483 14.45 13.93 6.21
N PHE A 484 15.38 13.40 6.99
CA PHE A 484 16.43 14.20 7.61
C PHE A 484 17.17 15.05 6.56
N GLY A 485 17.30 16.36 6.84
CA GLY A 485 17.92 17.33 5.92
C GLY A 485 17.04 17.78 4.76
N ALA A 486 15.87 17.17 4.55
CA ALA A 486 14.89 17.54 3.53
C ALA A 486 13.47 17.43 4.09
N TYR A 487 13.18 18.16 5.17
CA TYR A 487 11.99 17.96 6.00
C TYR A 487 10.66 18.38 5.34
N SER A 488 10.70 18.93 4.13
CA SER A 488 9.50 19.08 3.28
C SER A 488 9.03 17.76 2.65
N ARG A 489 9.78 16.66 2.82
CA ARG A 489 9.51 15.35 2.20
C ARG A 489 9.23 14.31 3.27
N GLN A 490 8.03 13.71 3.24
CA GLN A 490 7.73 12.54 4.05
C GLN A 490 8.63 11.36 3.64
N ALA A 491 9.23 10.71 4.63
CA ALA A 491 10.19 9.64 4.42
C ALA A 491 9.65 8.26 4.86
N LEU A 492 8.59 8.27 5.65
CA LEU A 492 7.85 7.08 6.07
C LEU A 492 6.49 7.05 5.38
N ASP A 493 6.05 5.85 4.97
CA ASP A 493 4.74 5.64 4.39
C ASP A 493 3.77 5.27 5.52
N ILE A 494 2.88 6.21 5.86
CA ILE A 494 1.86 5.99 6.87
C ILE A 494 0.74 5.17 6.25
N ARG A 495 0.48 3.99 6.80
CA ARG A 495 -0.50 3.04 6.26
C ARG A 495 -1.54 2.66 7.31
N ILE A 496 -2.70 2.26 6.85
CA ILE A 496 -3.71 1.58 7.65
C ILE A 496 -3.66 0.08 7.33
N MET A 497 -3.56 -0.73 8.37
CA MET A 497 -3.70 -2.19 8.27
C MET A 497 -5.17 -2.57 8.28
N LEU A 498 -5.60 -3.36 7.30
CA LEU A 498 -6.99 -3.77 7.11
C LEU A 498 -7.07 -5.26 6.82
N THR A 499 -8.08 -5.93 7.37
CA THR A 499 -8.45 -7.28 6.93
C THR A 499 -9.19 -7.24 5.60
N ARG A 500 -9.25 -8.37 4.91
CA ARG A 500 -10.01 -8.49 3.64
C ARG A 500 -11.50 -8.20 3.84
N ASN A 501 -12.06 -8.64 4.96
CA ASN A 501 -13.43 -8.33 5.36
C ASN A 501 -13.64 -6.83 5.58
N GLN A 502 -12.70 -6.15 6.25
CA GLN A 502 -12.76 -4.70 6.47
C GLN A 502 -12.68 -3.91 5.15
N LEU A 503 -11.74 -4.26 4.26
CA LEU A 503 -11.64 -3.60 2.95
C LEU A 503 -12.90 -3.82 2.11
N SER A 504 -13.47 -5.04 2.13
CA SER A 504 -14.71 -5.36 1.41
C SER A 504 -15.90 -4.55 1.93
N THR A 505 -16.01 -4.43 3.26
CA THR A 505 -17.05 -3.62 3.91
C THR A 505 -16.87 -2.14 3.57
N MET A 506 -15.64 -1.63 3.58
CA MET A 506 -15.36 -0.25 3.20
C MET A 506 -15.75 0.02 1.75
N ALA A 507 -15.33 -0.84 0.82
CA ALA A 507 -15.67 -0.72 -0.60
C ALA A 507 -17.18 -0.81 -0.82
N GLY A 508 -17.89 -1.66 -0.08
CA GLY A 508 -19.35 -1.73 -0.09
C GLY A 508 -20.01 -0.41 0.32
N ASN A 509 -19.65 0.11 1.49
CA ASN A 509 -20.20 1.36 2.01
C ASN A 509 -19.86 2.56 1.11
N LEU A 510 -18.61 2.64 0.63
CA LEU A 510 -18.19 3.70 -0.29
C LEU A 510 -18.97 3.65 -1.60
N ARG A 511 -19.25 2.46 -2.12
CA ARG A 511 -20.08 2.28 -3.32
C ARG A 511 -21.50 2.78 -3.09
N GLU A 512 -22.09 2.52 -1.93
CA GLU A 512 -23.42 3.06 -1.60
C GLU A 512 -23.44 4.59 -1.58
N ILE A 513 -22.42 5.21 -0.97
CA ILE A 513 -22.24 6.66 -0.91
C ILE A 513 -22.11 7.26 -2.32
N VAL A 514 -21.24 6.68 -3.15
CA VAL A 514 -21.02 7.08 -4.55
C VAL A 514 -22.29 6.90 -5.40
N ASP A 515 -22.97 5.75 -5.29
CA ASP A 515 -24.18 5.44 -6.05
C ASP A 515 -25.33 6.40 -5.70
N GLN A 516 -25.46 6.78 -4.43
CA GLN A 516 -26.44 7.77 -3.99
C GLN A 516 -26.15 9.15 -4.58
N ALA A 517 -24.89 9.57 -4.57
CA ALA A 517 -24.49 10.86 -5.11
C ALA A 517 -24.66 10.97 -6.63
N ASN A 518 -24.51 9.86 -7.35
CA ASN A 518 -24.69 9.78 -8.80
C ASN A 518 -26.15 9.68 -9.27
N ARG A 519 -27.14 9.67 -8.36
CA ARG A 519 -28.55 9.55 -8.75
C ARG A 519 -29.01 10.76 -9.56
N PRO A 520 -29.58 10.55 -10.78
CA PRO A 520 -30.08 11.65 -11.61
C PRO A 520 -31.18 12.44 -10.89
N GLY A 521 -30.95 13.74 -10.69
CA GLY A 521 -31.89 14.63 -10.00
C GLY A 521 -31.91 14.48 -8.47
N GLY A 522 -31.01 13.70 -7.89
CA GLY A 522 -30.78 13.66 -6.45
C GLY A 522 -30.12 14.96 -5.99
N ILE A 523 -30.73 15.62 -5.00
CA ILE A 523 -30.00 16.61 -4.21
C ILE A 523 -29.15 15.79 -3.25
N ILE A 524 -27.83 15.87 -3.38
CA ILE A 524 -26.92 15.31 -2.38
C ILE A 524 -27.24 16.08 -1.10
N ASP A 525 -27.79 15.39 -0.10
CA ASP A 525 -27.80 15.93 1.25
C ASP A 525 -26.35 15.96 1.70
N ALA A 526 -25.75 17.13 1.54
CA ALA A 526 -24.36 17.40 1.85
C ALA A 526 -24.00 16.99 3.28
N ASN A 527 -24.95 17.11 4.22
CA ASN A 527 -24.71 16.77 5.61
C ASN A 527 -24.69 15.25 5.81
N ALA A 528 -25.71 14.55 5.30
CA ALA A 528 -25.77 13.09 5.39
C ALA A 528 -24.58 12.43 4.70
N PHE A 529 -24.20 12.92 3.51
CA PHE A 529 -23.05 12.41 2.77
C PHE A 529 -21.72 12.57 3.52
N PHE A 530 -21.49 13.72 4.14
CA PHE A 530 -20.28 13.98 4.91
C PHE A 530 -20.24 13.13 6.19
N GLU A 531 -21.37 13.00 6.90
CA GLU A 531 -21.49 12.11 8.06
C GLU A 531 -21.21 10.65 7.67
N ASP A 532 -21.75 10.17 6.56
CA ASP A 532 -21.54 8.80 6.06
C ASP A 532 -20.06 8.53 5.75
N ILE A 533 -19.33 9.49 5.16
CA ILE A 533 -17.90 9.36 4.87
C ILE A 533 -17.06 9.39 6.15
N GLN A 534 -17.35 10.30 7.08
CA GLN A 534 -16.64 10.33 8.36
C GLN A 534 -16.87 9.04 9.15
N GLU A 535 -18.10 8.53 9.16
CA GLU A 535 -18.43 7.25 9.76
C GLU A 535 -17.67 6.11 9.09
N LEU A 536 -17.59 6.10 7.76
CA LEU A 536 -16.83 5.11 7.00
C LEU A 536 -15.33 5.14 7.33
N ALA A 537 -14.70 6.32 7.34
CA ALA A 537 -13.27 6.49 7.62
C ALA A 537 -12.93 5.98 9.02
N VAL A 538 -13.78 6.23 10.01
CA VAL A 538 -13.55 5.81 11.40
C VAL A 538 -13.84 4.32 11.59
N ARG A 539 -14.91 3.78 10.99
CA ARG A 539 -15.19 2.33 10.98
C ARG A 539 -14.10 1.53 10.29
N THR A 540 -13.38 2.15 9.35
CA THR A 540 -12.26 1.50 8.67
C THR A 540 -10.98 1.54 9.50
N SER A 541 -10.76 2.65 10.21
CA SER A 541 -9.58 2.81 11.05
C SER A 541 -9.67 2.01 12.37
N ASN A 542 -10.89 1.67 12.80
CA ASN A 542 -11.18 0.86 13.98
C ASN A 542 -11.72 -0.53 13.63
N ASP A 543 -11.55 -1.47 14.54
CA ASP A 543 -12.38 -2.67 14.54
C ASP A 543 -13.73 -2.31 15.17
N PRO A 544 -14.88 -2.54 14.51
CA PRO A 544 -16.20 -2.25 15.06
C PRO A 544 -16.42 -2.85 16.46
N THR A 545 -15.73 -3.95 16.79
CA THR A 545 -15.81 -4.61 18.10
C THR A 545 -14.98 -3.93 19.20
N GLN A 546 -14.19 -2.90 18.87
CA GLN A 546 -13.39 -2.10 19.82
C GLN A 546 -14.21 -1.01 20.52
N VAL A 547 -15.36 -0.64 19.97
CA VAL A 547 -16.25 0.35 20.56
C VAL A 547 -17.19 -0.33 21.54
N ARG A 548 -17.42 0.29 22.69
CA ARG A 548 -18.44 -0.17 23.63
C ARG A 548 -19.84 -0.15 23.03
N ASP A 549 -20.55 -1.28 23.15
CA ASP A 549 -21.92 -1.47 22.63
C ASP A 549 -22.95 -0.41 23.11
N ASP A 550 -22.70 0.26 24.24
CA ASP A 550 -23.60 1.22 24.88
C ASP A 550 -23.29 2.70 24.57
N GLN A 551 -22.31 3.00 23.71
CA GLN A 551 -21.85 4.36 23.44
C GLN A 551 -22.26 4.88 22.06
N LYS A 552 -22.39 6.20 21.94
CA LYS A 552 -22.59 6.84 20.64
C LYS A 552 -21.30 6.79 19.86
N LEU A 553 -21.38 6.33 18.62
CA LEU A 553 -20.22 6.23 17.71
C LEU A 553 -19.47 7.57 17.59
N GLY A 554 -20.18 8.70 17.62
CA GLY A 554 -19.59 10.05 17.62
C GLY A 554 -18.59 10.35 18.74
N ASP A 555 -18.83 9.85 19.95
CA ASP A 555 -17.92 10.07 21.09
C ASP A 555 -16.65 9.21 20.96
N ALA A 556 -16.78 8.00 20.39
CA ALA A 556 -15.65 7.14 20.05
C ALA A 556 -14.83 7.68 18.87
N ILE A 557 -15.49 8.32 17.90
CA ILE A 557 -14.85 9.03 16.79
C ILE A 557 -13.96 10.16 17.33
N ALA A 558 -14.50 11.04 18.18
CA ALA A 558 -13.70 12.13 18.75
C ALA A 558 -12.50 11.61 19.55
N GLU A 559 -12.71 10.62 20.41
CA GLU A 559 -11.64 9.97 21.19
C GLU A 559 -10.55 9.33 20.31
N TYR A 560 -10.90 8.83 19.13
CA TYR A 560 -9.96 8.25 18.18
C TYR A 560 -9.15 9.32 17.45
N LEU A 561 -9.83 10.36 16.94
CA LEU A 561 -9.21 11.45 16.17
C LEU A 561 -8.22 12.28 17.00
N ASP A 562 -8.43 12.38 18.31
CA ASP A 562 -7.54 13.11 19.23
C ASP A 562 -6.13 12.50 19.34
N ASP A 563 -5.99 11.19 19.13
CA ASP A 563 -4.69 10.50 19.25
C ASP A 563 -4.03 10.27 17.88
N LEU A 564 -4.66 10.68 16.78
CA LEU A 564 -4.12 10.44 15.45
C LEU A 564 -2.93 11.37 15.16
N PRO A 565 -1.72 10.83 14.89
CA PRO A 565 -0.60 11.65 14.41
C PRO A 565 -0.87 12.25 13.03
N TYR A 566 -1.79 11.66 12.27
CA TYR A 566 -2.10 12.03 10.89
C TYR A 566 -3.59 11.99 10.62
N LYS A 567 -4.07 12.94 9.82
CA LYS A 567 -5.46 12.98 9.35
C LYS A 567 -5.49 12.64 7.85
N SER A 568 -6.38 11.73 7.45
CA SER A 568 -6.70 11.53 6.02
C SER A 568 -7.38 12.77 5.44
N GLN A 569 -7.53 12.83 4.11
CA GLN A 569 -8.19 13.94 3.43
C GLN A 569 -9.60 14.21 3.99
N THR A 570 -10.45 13.18 4.15
CA THR A 570 -11.80 13.39 4.71
C THR A 570 -11.81 13.59 6.22
N THR A 571 -10.84 13.04 6.93
CA THR A 571 -10.70 13.25 8.38
C THR A 571 -10.24 14.68 8.71
N ALA A 572 -9.47 15.30 7.80
CA ALA A 572 -9.04 16.69 7.92
C ALA A 572 -10.12 17.70 7.50
N MET A 573 -11.05 17.30 6.62
CA MET A 573 -12.13 18.16 6.14
C MET A 573 -13.19 18.35 7.22
N THR A 574 -13.64 19.58 7.44
CA THR A 574 -14.77 19.89 8.34
C THR A 574 -16.08 20.04 7.58
N MET A 575 -17.20 19.95 8.30
CA MET A 575 -18.53 20.23 7.74
C MET A 575 -18.62 21.65 7.13
N THR A 576 -17.94 22.62 7.74
CA THR A 576 -17.85 23.99 7.21
C THR A 576 -17.12 24.01 5.89
N ASP A 577 -16.00 23.29 5.77
CA ASP A 577 -15.23 23.22 4.53
C ASP A 577 -16.08 22.64 3.41
N TRP A 578 -16.80 21.55 3.69
CA TRP A 578 -17.70 20.89 2.73
C TRP A 578 -18.84 21.78 2.21
N VAL A 579 -19.55 22.46 3.10
CA VAL A 579 -20.65 23.36 2.72
C VAL A 579 -20.16 24.60 1.95
N THR A 580 -18.89 24.98 2.13
CA THR A 580 -18.28 26.08 1.36
C THR A 580 -17.75 25.67 -0.01
N LEU A 581 -17.61 24.36 -0.29
CA LEU A 581 -17.17 23.90 -1.59
C LEU A 581 -18.16 24.31 -2.69
N SER A 582 -17.61 24.81 -3.78
CA SER A 582 -18.34 25.07 -5.01
C SER A 582 -18.78 23.76 -5.68
N ALA A 583 -19.80 23.82 -6.53
CA ALA A 583 -20.28 22.64 -7.27
C ALA A 583 -19.21 21.92 -8.12
N PRO A 584 -18.19 22.60 -8.69
CA PRO A 584 -17.00 21.94 -9.24
C PRO A 584 -16.20 21.16 -8.18
N GLU A 585 -15.85 21.77 -7.05
CA GLU A 585 -15.03 21.13 -6.01
C GLU A 585 -15.74 19.92 -5.37
N GLN A 586 -17.06 19.99 -5.19
CA GLN A 586 -17.85 18.84 -4.74
C GLN A 586 -17.81 17.67 -5.73
N ARG A 587 -17.81 17.96 -7.04
CA ARG A 587 -17.67 16.94 -8.09
C ARG A 587 -16.26 16.35 -8.13
N ASP A 588 -15.24 17.16 -7.93
CA ASP A 588 -13.85 16.68 -7.87
C ASP A 588 -13.65 15.73 -6.69
N LEU A 589 -14.24 16.04 -5.52
CA LEU A 589 -14.22 15.09 -4.40
C LEU A 589 -14.96 13.80 -4.73
N MET A 590 -16.13 13.88 -5.38
CA MET A 590 -16.87 12.69 -5.80
C MET A 590 -16.04 11.79 -6.72
N ASN A 591 -15.43 12.38 -7.74
CA ASN A 591 -14.56 11.66 -8.67
C ASN A 591 -13.37 11.02 -7.94
N ALA A 592 -12.80 11.70 -6.93
CA ALA A 592 -11.74 11.14 -6.11
C ALA A 592 -12.20 9.93 -5.29
N LEU A 593 -13.42 9.96 -4.72
CA LEU A 593 -14.00 8.83 -4.00
C LEU A 593 -14.28 7.64 -4.92
N GLU A 594 -14.77 7.89 -6.14
CA GLU A 594 -14.94 6.85 -7.17
C GLU A 594 -13.61 6.21 -7.57
N SER A 595 -12.56 7.02 -7.74
CA SER A 595 -11.21 6.54 -8.01
C SER A 595 -10.69 5.66 -6.87
N LYS A 596 -10.86 6.10 -5.61
CA LYS A 596 -10.48 5.33 -4.41
C LYS A 596 -11.23 4.00 -4.32
N LEU A 597 -12.53 3.97 -4.64
CA LEU A 597 -13.32 2.74 -4.69
C LEU A 597 -12.72 1.72 -5.69
N LEU A 598 -12.39 2.16 -6.90
CA LEU A 598 -11.77 1.30 -7.91
C LEU A 598 -10.38 0.81 -7.48
N TYR A 599 -9.62 1.63 -6.78
CA TYR A 599 -8.35 1.21 -6.17
C TYR A 599 -8.57 0.11 -5.11
N TYR A 600 -9.56 0.24 -4.23
CA TYR A 600 -9.87 -0.80 -3.24
C TYR A 600 -10.32 -2.11 -3.88
N GLU A 601 -11.11 -2.06 -4.94
CA GLU A 601 -11.48 -3.25 -5.71
C GLU A 601 -10.25 -3.93 -6.32
N ARG A 602 -9.29 -3.16 -6.83
CA ARG A 602 -8.02 -3.69 -7.36
C ARG A 602 -7.17 -4.33 -6.27
N VAL A 603 -7.04 -3.70 -5.11
CA VAL A 603 -6.36 -4.26 -3.94
C VAL A 603 -7.04 -5.57 -3.50
N HIS A 604 -8.37 -5.56 -3.39
CA HIS A 604 -9.17 -6.72 -2.96
C HIS A 604 -8.99 -7.93 -3.88
N ASN A 605 -8.93 -7.69 -5.18
CA ASN A 605 -8.82 -8.74 -6.19
C ASN A 605 -7.38 -9.21 -6.44
N ASN A 606 -6.38 -8.64 -5.74
CA ASN A 606 -4.99 -9.07 -5.84
C ASN A 606 -4.63 -10.03 -4.68
N PRO A 607 -4.54 -11.35 -4.92
CA PRO A 607 -4.30 -12.33 -3.87
C PRO A 607 -2.92 -12.19 -3.22
N GLU A 608 -1.91 -11.72 -3.94
CA GLU A 608 -0.53 -11.57 -3.44
C GLU A 608 -0.41 -10.49 -2.35
N ARG A 609 -1.43 -9.64 -2.17
CA ARG A 609 -1.45 -8.57 -1.15
C ARG A 609 -2.02 -9.00 0.20
N TRP A 610 -2.52 -10.23 0.30
CA TRP A 610 -3.26 -10.68 1.49
C TRP A 610 -2.41 -11.65 2.31
N PHE A 611 -2.04 -11.20 3.50
CA PHE A 611 -1.15 -11.93 4.40
C PHE A 611 -1.93 -12.63 5.52
N PRO A 612 -1.84 -13.96 5.64
CA PRO A 612 -2.34 -14.65 6.82
C PRO A 612 -1.43 -14.32 8.01
N LEU A 613 -2.02 -13.80 9.08
CA LEU A 613 -1.28 -13.54 10.32
C LEU A 613 -1.02 -14.82 11.13
N HIS A 614 -1.77 -15.88 10.86
CA HIS A 614 -1.62 -17.19 11.50
C HIS A 614 -2.03 -18.34 10.56
N GLU A 615 -1.55 -19.55 10.82
CA GLU A 615 -1.75 -20.72 9.93
C GLU A 615 -3.23 -21.04 9.68
N ASP A 616 -4.08 -20.86 10.70
CA ASP A 616 -5.52 -21.12 10.62
C ASP A 616 -6.36 -19.90 10.22
N ALA A 617 -5.74 -18.82 9.71
CA ALA A 617 -6.47 -17.62 9.32
C ALA A 617 -7.38 -17.92 8.13
N VAL A 618 -8.68 -17.61 8.26
CA VAL A 618 -9.59 -17.65 7.12
C VAL A 618 -9.27 -16.50 6.17
N GLU A 619 -9.51 -16.68 4.88
CA GLU A 619 -9.15 -15.70 3.84
C GLU A 619 -9.69 -14.28 4.09
N GLY A 620 -10.85 -14.17 4.75
CA GLY A 620 -11.45 -12.89 5.15
C GLY A 620 -10.65 -12.11 6.22
N GLU A 621 -9.85 -12.82 7.02
CA GLU A 621 -9.02 -12.28 8.11
C GLU A 621 -7.56 -12.08 7.70
N HIS A 622 -7.20 -12.40 6.45
CA HIS A 622 -5.92 -11.98 5.90
C HIS A 622 -5.84 -10.45 5.90
N VAL A 623 -4.65 -9.93 6.17
CA VAL A 623 -4.42 -8.48 6.24
C VAL A 623 -3.64 -7.96 5.06
N THR A 624 -3.87 -6.69 4.75
CA THR A 624 -3.02 -5.86 3.87
C THR A 624 -2.78 -4.53 4.57
N THR A 625 -1.85 -3.75 4.06
CA THR A 625 -1.72 -2.33 4.40
C THR A 625 -2.08 -1.45 3.20
N VAL A 626 -2.67 -0.30 3.45
CA VAL A 626 -3.05 0.71 2.45
C VAL A 626 -2.57 2.07 2.93
N SER A 627 -1.90 2.86 2.08
CA SER A 627 -1.42 4.18 2.45
C SER A 627 -2.56 5.10 2.89
N LEU A 628 -2.31 5.92 3.92
CA LEU A 628 -3.31 6.77 4.57
C LEU A 628 -3.86 7.84 3.60
N ASP A 629 -3.06 8.31 2.65
CA ASP A 629 -3.48 9.24 1.60
C ASP A 629 -4.53 8.64 0.65
N ARG A 630 -4.59 7.30 0.57
CA ARG A 630 -5.59 6.54 -0.20
C ARG A 630 -6.85 6.26 0.59
N MET A 631 -6.84 6.45 1.90
CA MET A 631 -8.05 6.33 2.71
C MET A 631 -8.97 7.52 2.43
N PRO A 632 -10.31 7.35 2.53
CA PRO A 632 -11.23 8.43 2.26
C PRO A 632 -10.81 9.70 2.97
#